data_AF-A0A2N1Y3X3-F1
#
_entry.id   AF-A0A2N1Y3X3-F1
#
_cell.length_a   1.000
_cell.length_b   1.000
_cell.length_c   1.000
_cell.angle_alpha   90.00
_cell.angle_beta   90.00
_cell.angle_gamma   90.00
#
_symmetry.space_group_name_H-M   'P 1'
#
loop_
_entity.id
_entity.type
_entity.pdbx_description
1 polymer ?
#
loop_
_entity_poly.entity_id
_entity_poly.type
_entity_poly.pdbx_seq_one_letter_code
_entity_poly.pdbx_strand_id
1 'polypeptide(L)'
;MAITPDPLFGIQAQALSLFSQRAQVLASNIANADTPHYLARDLDFRALMARETSVEAPLNLAATQAGHIDAGRAGADANMALRYRVPSQPAMDGNTVDTQIEQAAYAENSVRYQASLTFINGQVRMLRMAITGAA
;
A
#
# COMPACT_ATOMS: atom_id res chain seq x y z
N MET A 1 15.39 -1.14 -3.37
CA MET A 1 15.63 -1.72 -2.03
C MET A 1 14.46 -2.64 -1.74
N ALA A 2 14.67 -3.96 -1.81
CA ALA A 2 13.61 -4.92 -1.53
C ALA A 2 13.30 -4.85 -0.02
N ILE A 3 12.04 -4.58 0.32
CA ILE A 3 11.57 -4.55 1.70
C ILE A 3 11.33 -6.02 2.06
N THR A 4 12.35 -6.71 2.54
CA THR A 4 12.18 -8.08 3.04
C THR A 4 11.26 -8.01 4.27
N PRO A 5 10.13 -8.74 4.32
CA PRO A 5 9.28 -8.74 5.49
C PRO A 5 10.06 -9.22 6.70
N ASP A 6 10.15 -8.37 7.72
CA ASP A 6 10.70 -8.74 9.01
C ASP A 6 9.72 -9.75 9.65
N PRO A 7 10.12 -11.02 9.87
CA PRO A 7 9.20 -12.08 10.30
C PRO A 7 8.53 -11.78 11.65
N LEU A 8 9.06 -10.80 12.40
CA LEU A 8 8.58 -10.39 13.71
C LEU A 8 7.26 -9.60 13.68
N PHE A 9 7.04 -8.77 12.65
CA PHE A 9 5.85 -7.90 12.57
C PHE A 9 4.88 -8.30 11.46
N GLY A 10 5.29 -9.23 10.60
CA GLY A 10 4.46 -9.85 9.57
C GLY A 10 3.72 -8.84 8.69
N ILE A 11 2.45 -9.14 8.41
CA ILE A 11 1.57 -8.38 7.50
C ILE A 11 1.39 -6.92 7.96
N GLN A 12 1.53 -6.61 9.26
CA GLN A 12 1.23 -5.26 9.77
C GLN A 12 2.30 -4.23 9.42
N ALA A 13 3.56 -4.63 9.38
CA ALA A 13 4.64 -3.75 8.92
C ALA A 13 4.48 -3.44 7.41
N GLN A 14 4.12 -4.45 6.62
CA GLN A 14 3.85 -4.27 5.19
C GLN A 14 2.61 -3.38 4.97
N ALA A 15 1.52 -3.63 5.70
CA ALA A 15 0.30 -2.84 5.66
C ALA A 15 0.58 -1.36 6.01
N LEU A 16 1.42 -1.09 7.01
CA LEU A 16 1.82 0.26 7.40
C LEU A 16 2.48 1.01 6.24
N SER A 17 3.41 0.36 5.53
CA SER A 17 4.08 0.94 4.37
C SER A 17 3.08 1.24 3.25
N LEU A 18 2.09 0.37 3.05
CA LEU A 18 1.07 0.52 2.03
C LEU A 18 0.07 1.63 2.36
N PHE A 19 -0.32 1.76 3.64
CA PHE A 19 -1.12 2.89 4.11
C PHE A 19 -0.40 4.23 3.95
N SER A 20 0.92 4.26 4.17
CA SER A 20 1.74 5.47 3.92
C SER A 20 1.74 5.84 2.43
N GLN A 21 1.90 4.86 1.54
CA GLN A 21 1.86 5.10 0.09
C GLN A 21 0.47 5.58 -0.37
N ARG A 22 -0.60 4.95 0.13
CA ARG A 22 -1.98 5.38 -0.15
C ARG A 22 -2.23 6.81 0.36
N ALA A 23 -1.75 7.17 1.54
CA ALA A 23 -1.86 8.54 2.06
C ALA A 23 -1.21 9.56 1.12
N GLN A 24 -0.03 9.26 0.58
CA GLN A 24 0.67 10.13 -0.36
C GLN A 24 -0.12 10.33 -1.66
N VAL A 25 -0.76 9.28 -2.16
CA VAL A 25 -1.56 9.34 -3.39
C VAL A 25 -2.85 10.14 -3.18
N LEU A 26 -3.56 9.89 -2.08
CA LEU A 26 -4.75 10.66 -1.70
C LEU A 26 -4.41 12.14 -1.49
N ALA A 27 -3.28 12.44 -0.82
CA ALA A 27 -2.81 13.81 -0.65
C ALA A 27 -2.49 14.48 -2.00
N SER A 28 -1.88 13.75 -2.93
CA SER A 28 -1.65 14.25 -4.29
C SER A 28 -2.96 14.55 -5.03
N ASN A 29 -3.97 13.69 -4.91
CA ASN A 29 -5.28 13.94 -5.52
C ASN A 29 -5.94 15.18 -4.92
N ILE A 30 -5.97 15.31 -3.59
CA ILE A 30 -6.54 16.48 -2.91
C ILE A 30 -5.81 17.77 -3.33
N ALA A 31 -4.49 17.75 -3.42
CA ALA A 31 -3.71 18.92 -3.83
C ALA A 31 -3.98 19.36 -5.28
N ASN A 32 -4.30 18.41 -6.16
CA ASN A 32 -4.61 18.67 -7.56
C ASN A 32 -6.12 18.74 -7.86
N ALA A 33 -6.96 18.85 -6.82
CA ALA A 33 -8.41 18.89 -6.99
C ALA A 33 -8.93 20.12 -7.75
N ASP A 34 -8.15 21.21 -7.79
CA ASP A 34 -8.48 22.41 -8.58
C ASP A 34 -7.66 22.50 -9.88
N THR A 35 -7.04 21.38 -10.31
CA THR A 35 -6.25 21.33 -11.55
C THR A 35 -7.11 20.79 -12.71
N PRO A 36 -7.34 21.56 -13.78
CA PRO A 36 -8.10 21.09 -14.94
C PRO A 36 -7.48 19.83 -15.55
N HIS A 37 -8.33 18.92 -16.05
CA HIS A 37 -7.93 17.65 -16.66
C HIS A 37 -7.11 16.68 -15.78
N TYR A 38 -7.10 16.86 -14.45
CA TYR A 38 -6.40 15.93 -13.56
C TYR A 38 -7.16 14.60 -13.43
N LEU A 39 -6.41 13.50 -13.40
CA LEU A 39 -6.95 12.14 -13.30
C LEU A 39 -6.58 11.52 -11.95
N ALA A 40 -7.59 11.31 -11.09
CA ALA A 40 -7.42 10.68 -9.80
C ALA A 40 -6.85 9.25 -9.90
N ARG A 41 -5.85 8.96 -9.07
CA ARG A 41 -5.23 7.64 -8.95
C ARG A 41 -5.50 7.06 -7.58
N ASP A 42 -5.61 5.74 -7.48
CA ASP A 42 -5.65 5.05 -6.20
C ASP A 42 -4.89 3.72 -6.26
N LEU A 43 -4.49 3.21 -5.11
CA LEU A 43 -3.94 1.87 -4.96
C LEU A 43 -5.06 0.89 -4.67
N ASP A 44 -5.07 -0.24 -5.39
CA ASP A 44 -5.92 -1.38 -5.05
C ASP A 44 -5.35 -2.11 -3.82
N PHE A 45 -5.66 -1.56 -2.64
CA PHE A 45 -5.16 -2.05 -1.36
C PHE A 45 -5.51 -3.52 -1.14
N ARG A 46 -6.70 -3.94 -1.56
CA ARG A 46 -7.19 -5.32 -1.39
C ARG A 46 -6.36 -6.29 -2.23
N ALA A 47 -6.11 -5.93 -3.49
CA ALA A 47 -5.27 -6.75 -4.37
C ALA A 47 -3.82 -6.82 -3.86
N LEU A 48 -3.27 -5.72 -3.36
CA LEU A 48 -1.91 -5.70 -2.81
C LEU A 48 -1.80 -6.52 -1.52
N MET A 49 -2.71 -6.33 -0.57
CA MET A 49 -2.71 -7.10 0.66
C MET A 49 -2.96 -8.60 0.41
N ALA A 50 -3.79 -8.94 -0.57
CA ALA A 50 -3.99 -10.33 -0.98
C ALA A 50 -2.71 -10.96 -1.54
N ARG A 51 -1.90 -10.21 -2.31
CA ARG A 51 -0.59 -10.67 -2.81
C ARG A 51 0.44 -10.83 -1.70
N GLU A 52 0.43 -9.96 -0.70
CA GLU A 52 1.35 -10.05 0.44
C GLU A 52 0.95 -11.15 1.44
N THR A 53 -0.36 -11.46 1.53
CA THR A 53 -0.91 -12.50 2.41
C THR A 53 -0.96 -13.88 1.75
N SER A 54 -0.91 -13.95 0.41
CA SER A 54 -0.91 -15.23 -0.29
C SER A 54 0.36 -16.01 0.07
N VAL A 55 0.15 -17.16 0.71
CA VAL A 55 1.19 -18.13 1.10
C VAL A 55 1.95 -18.68 -0.11
N GLU A 56 1.40 -18.52 -1.31
CA GLU A 56 2.11 -18.69 -2.56
C GLU A 56 3.03 -17.49 -2.80
N ALA A 57 4.17 -17.48 -2.10
CA ALA A 57 5.29 -16.63 -2.51
C ALA A 57 5.53 -16.87 -4.01
N PRO A 58 5.68 -15.81 -4.84
CA PRO A 58 5.95 -15.99 -6.25
C PRO A 58 7.15 -16.92 -6.37
N LEU A 59 6.95 -18.06 -7.05
CA LEU A 59 7.99 -19.05 -7.28
C LEU A 59 9.03 -18.38 -8.18
N ASN A 60 10.00 -17.70 -7.56
CA ASN A 60 11.04 -16.97 -8.28
C ASN A 60 11.91 -18.00 -8.98
N LEU A 61 11.70 -18.15 -10.29
CA LEU A 61 12.51 -19.04 -11.11
C LEU A 61 13.92 -18.47 -11.19
N ALA A 62 14.92 -19.25 -10.75
CA ALA A 62 16.31 -18.87 -10.86
C ALA A 62 16.73 -18.89 -12.35
N ALA A 63 17.07 -17.73 -12.91
CA ALA A 63 17.70 -17.64 -14.22
C ALA A 63 19.16 -18.09 -14.11
N THR A 64 19.44 -19.34 -14.43
CA THR A 64 20.78 -19.94 -14.34
C THR A 64 21.71 -19.61 -15.51
N GLN A 65 21.19 -19.08 -16.63
CA GLN A 65 21.99 -18.64 -17.78
C GLN A 65 21.45 -17.35 -18.41
N ALA A 66 22.33 -16.61 -19.07
CA ALA A 66 21.99 -15.41 -19.83
C ALA A 66 21.16 -15.82 -21.06
N GLY A 67 19.84 -15.62 -20.98
CA GLY A 67 18.87 -16.05 -21.99
C GLY A 67 17.66 -16.79 -21.43
N HIS A 68 17.69 -17.19 -20.14
CA HIS A 68 16.49 -17.67 -19.46
C HIS A 68 15.45 -16.55 -19.28
N ILE A 69 14.18 -16.92 -19.42
CA ILE A 69 13.04 -16.05 -19.11
C ILE A 69 13.06 -15.82 -17.59
N ASP A 70 13.44 -14.62 -17.17
CA ASP A 70 13.41 -14.20 -15.78
C ASP A 70 11.95 -13.98 -15.36
N ALA A 71 11.31 -15.04 -14.84
CA ALA A 71 9.97 -14.95 -14.27
C ALA A 71 9.92 -14.14 -12.96
N GLY A 72 11.09 -13.81 -12.37
CA GLY A 72 11.19 -13.01 -11.15
C GLY A 72 11.19 -11.50 -11.37
N ARG A 73 11.28 -11.04 -12.63
CA ARG A 73 11.25 -9.60 -12.99
C ARG A 73 10.01 -9.16 -13.74
N ALA A 74 9.20 -10.08 -14.25
CA ALA A 74 7.94 -9.75 -14.91
C ALA A 74 6.84 -9.46 -13.86
N GLY A 75 6.86 -8.25 -13.26
CA GLY A 75 5.74 -7.77 -12.45
C GLY A 75 6.08 -7.11 -11.11
N ALA A 76 7.37 -6.90 -10.80
CA ALA A 76 7.80 -6.11 -9.65
C ALA A 76 7.85 -4.60 -9.95
N ASP A 77 7.09 -4.13 -10.94
CA ASP A 77 6.82 -2.70 -11.08
C ASP A 77 5.94 -2.29 -9.90
N ALA A 78 6.56 -1.69 -8.88
CA ALA A 78 5.87 -1.01 -7.79
C ALA A 78 4.87 0.07 -8.31
N ASN A 79 4.96 0.45 -9.59
CA ASN A 79 4.03 1.32 -10.29
C ASN A 79 2.74 0.63 -10.80
N MET A 80 2.66 -0.70 -10.88
CA MET A 80 1.49 -1.40 -11.45
C MET A 80 0.25 -1.44 -10.53
N ALA A 81 0.34 -0.92 -9.31
CA ALA A 81 -0.80 -0.88 -8.40
C ALA A 81 -1.61 0.41 -8.44
N LEU A 82 -1.05 1.47 -9.03
CA LEU A 82 -1.71 2.75 -9.22
C LEU A 82 -2.67 2.63 -10.40
N ARG A 83 -3.96 2.48 -10.09
CA ARG A 83 -5.02 2.46 -11.09
C ARG A 83 -5.70 3.82 -11.14
N TYR A 84 -6.03 4.27 -12.34
CA TYR A 84 -6.95 5.39 -12.49
C TYR A 84 -8.32 4.95 -11.99
N ARG A 85 -8.96 5.80 -11.18
CA ARG A 85 -10.30 5.51 -10.66
C ARG A 85 -11.34 5.83 -11.74
N VAL A 86 -12.41 5.05 -11.81
CA VAL A 86 -13.58 5.39 -12.63
C VAL A 86 -14.35 6.49 -11.89
N PRO A 87 -14.46 7.72 -12.44
CA PRO A 87 -15.16 8.81 -11.77
C PRO A 87 -16.66 8.54 -11.69
N SER A 88 -17.26 8.76 -10.52
CA SER A 88 -18.71 8.76 -10.34
C SER A 88 -19.34 10.06 -10.84
N GLN A 89 -18.63 11.18 -10.70
CA GLN A 89 -19.03 12.50 -11.19
C GLN A 89 -17.79 13.23 -11.74
N PRO A 90 -17.54 13.20 -13.06
CA PRO A 90 -16.51 14.02 -13.65
C PRO A 90 -16.95 15.50 -13.60
N ALA A 91 -16.02 16.38 -13.20
CA ALA A 91 -16.25 17.81 -13.22
C ALA A 91 -16.35 18.33 -14.67
N MET A 92 -16.97 19.50 -14.83
CA MET A 92 -17.18 20.15 -16.15
C MET A 92 -15.88 20.48 -16.88
N ASP A 93 -14.76 20.54 -16.15
CA ASP A 93 -13.40 20.80 -16.64
C ASP A 93 -12.61 19.51 -16.98
N GLY A 94 -13.22 18.34 -16.84
CA GLY A 94 -12.58 17.05 -17.09
C GLY A 94 -11.69 16.56 -15.94
N ASN A 95 -11.73 17.20 -14.77
CA ASN A 95 -11.13 16.66 -13.56
C ASN A 95 -11.99 15.49 -13.01
N THR A 96 -11.32 14.41 -12.58
CA THR A 96 -11.97 13.23 -12.01
C THR A 96 -11.85 13.13 -10.49
N VAL A 97 -11.22 14.13 -9.84
CA VAL A 97 -11.09 14.21 -8.38
C VAL A 97 -12.37 14.75 -7.76
N ASP A 98 -12.88 14.02 -6.76
CA ASP A 98 -13.94 14.48 -5.88
C ASP A 98 -13.36 14.76 -4.49
N THR A 99 -13.30 16.04 -4.09
CA THR A 99 -12.63 16.45 -2.85
C THR A 99 -13.21 15.79 -1.60
N GLN A 100 -14.52 15.61 -1.54
CA GLN A 100 -15.22 15.06 -0.37
C GLN A 100 -14.92 13.57 -0.25
N ILE A 101 -14.94 12.84 -1.38
CA ILE A 101 -14.59 11.43 -1.43
C ILE A 101 -13.11 11.23 -1.09
N GLU A 102 -12.20 12.04 -1.62
CA GLU A 102 -10.76 11.92 -1.33
C GLU A 102 -10.45 12.23 0.15
N GLN A 103 -11.10 13.24 0.74
CA GLN A 103 -10.96 13.54 2.17
C GLN A 103 -11.50 12.40 3.05
N ALA A 104 -12.65 11.82 2.70
CA ALA A 104 -13.20 10.66 3.41
C ALA A 104 -12.26 9.44 3.32
N ALA A 105 -11.71 9.17 2.13
CA ALA A 105 -10.76 8.09 1.91
C ALA A 105 -9.45 8.31 2.68
N TYR A 106 -8.99 9.57 2.78
CA TYR A 106 -7.81 9.93 3.57
C TYR A 106 -8.04 9.72 5.07
N ALA A 107 -9.20 10.13 5.58
CA ALA A 107 -9.59 9.90 6.95
C ALA A 107 -9.65 8.39 7.26
N GLU A 108 -10.27 7.58 6.40
CA GLU A 108 -10.31 6.12 6.57
C GLU A 108 -8.90 5.51 6.60
N ASN A 109 -8.03 5.93 5.69
CA ASN A 109 -6.65 5.47 5.64
C ASN A 109 -5.87 5.85 6.92
N SER A 110 -6.10 7.05 7.47
CA SER A 110 -5.48 7.49 8.72
C SER A 110 -5.86 6.62 9.92
N VAL A 111 -7.14 6.21 10.01
CA VAL A 111 -7.64 5.33 11.07
C VAL A 111 -6.99 3.95 10.96
N ARG A 112 -6.90 3.40 9.74
CA ARG A 112 -6.24 2.11 9.48
C ARG A 112 -4.75 2.15 9.83
N TYR A 113 -4.05 3.23 9.46
CA TYR A 113 -2.65 3.44 9.79
C TYR A 113 -2.42 3.46 11.31
N GLN A 114 -3.23 4.22 12.05
CA GLN A 114 -3.17 4.28 13.51
C GLN A 114 -3.45 2.92 14.17
N ALA A 115 -4.41 2.17 13.64
CA ALA A 115 -4.71 0.82 14.12
C ALA A 115 -3.50 -0.11 13.94
N SER A 116 -2.87 -0.12 12.76
CA SER A 116 -1.67 -0.92 12.50
C SER A 116 -0.50 -0.56 13.43
N LEU A 117 -0.27 0.73 13.67
CA LEU A 117 0.73 1.18 14.66
C LEU A 117 0.41 0.67 16.07
N THR A 118 -0.85 0.70 16.47
CA THR A 118 -1.28 0.20 17.78
C THR A 118 -0.97 -1.29 17.92
N PHE A 119 -1.24 -2.09 16.89
CA PHE A 119 -0.91 -3.52 16.87
C PHE A 119 0.60 -3.77 16.95
N ILE A 120 1.40 -3.07 16.14
CA ILE A 120 2.87 -3.19 16.15
C ILE A 120 3.41 -2.84 17.54
N ASN A 121 2.97 -1.74 18.14
CA ASN A 121 3.38 -1.34 19.49
C ASN A 121 3.00 -2.38 20.55
N GLY A 122 1.82 -3.01 20.43
CA GLY A 122 1.39 -4.12 21.28
C GLY A 122 2.33 -5.32 21.17
N GLN A 123 2.69 -5.72 19.94
CA GLN A 123 3.62 -6.83 19.69
C GLN A 123 5.02 -6.55 20.26
N VAL A 124 5.55 -5.34 20.06
CA VAL A 124 6.83 -4.93 20.65
C VAL A 124 6.79 -5.02 22.17
N ARG A 125 5.70 -4.57 22.79
CA ARG A 125 5.53 -4.65 24.26
C ARG A 125 5.51 -6.09 24.74
N MET A 126 4.77 -6.96 24.07
CA MET A 126 4.72 -8.39 24.39
C MET A 126 6.09 -9.06 24.24
N LEU A 127 6.83 -8.75 23.16
CA LEU A 127 8.17 -9.27 22.96
C LEU A 127 9.13 -8.80 24.05
N ARG A 128 9.08 -7.50 24.40
CA ARG A 128 9.89 -6.95 25.49
C ARG A 128 9.56 -7.61 26.83
N MET A 129 8.28 -7.83 27.12
CA MET A 129 7.84 -8.53 28.33
C MET A 129 8.34 -9.98 28.35
N ALA A 130 8.29 -10.69 27.23
CA ALA A 130 8.81 -12.06 27.12
C ALA A 130 10.33 -12.14 27.35
N ILE A 131 11.09 -11.14 26.87
CA ILE A 131 12.55 -11.09 27.04
C ILE A 131 12.96 -10.65 28.44
N THR A 132 12.26 -9.68 29.03
CA THR A 132 12.67 -9.04 30.29
C THR A 132 11.94 -9.58 31.53
N GLY A 133 10.86 -10.34 31.37
CA GLY A 133 10.09 -10.94 32.46
C GLY A 133 9.31 -9.94 33.34
N ALA A 134 9.34 -8.66 33.00
CA ALA A 134 8.64 -7.60 33.74
C ALA A 134 7.41 -7.13 32.94
N ALA A 135 6.24 -7.18 33.59
CA ALA A 135 4.98 -6.62 33.10
C ALA A 135 5.01 -5.08 33.05
#